data_AF-A0A969TAJ8-F1
#
_entry.id   AF-A0A969TAJ8-F1
#
_cell.length_a   1.000
_cell.length_b   1.000
_cell.length_c   1.000
_cell.angle_alpha   90.00
_cell.angle_beta   90.00
_cell.angle_gamma   90.00
#
_symmetry.space_group_name_H-M   'P 1'
#
loop_
_entity.id
_entity.type
_entity.pdbx_description
1 polymer ?
#
loop_
_entity_poly.entity_id
_entity_poly.type
_entity_poly.pdbx_seq_one_letter_code
_entity_poly.pdbx_strand_id
1 'polypeptide(L)'
;IHNLFPDRVCIEGGKPIKEILNKVWQFLKPEGRVVAIAANLESLYLISEGLAELQARNIEVVQAAVNRLETRGIHQTFAAVDPIFILSGEKF
;
A
#
# COMPACT_ATOMS: atom_id res chain seq x y z
N ILE A 1 27.37 1.33 15.71
CA ILE A 1 25.97 1.72 16.02
C ILE A 1 25.23 1.74 14.69
N HIS A 2 24.43 0.72 14.40
CA HIS A 2 23.70 0.65 13.12
C HIS A 2 22.57 1.67 13.11
N ASN A 3 22.42 2.39 12.00
CA ASN A 3 21.38 3.38 11.78
C ASN A 3 19.99 2.69 11.88
N LEU A 4 19.21 3.01 12.92
CA LEU A 4 17.97 2.33 13.35
C LEU A 4 16.75 2.58 12.44
N PHE A 5 16.92 3.30 11.34
CA PHE A 5 15.84 3.64 10.43
C PHE A 5 15.53 2.51 9.42
N PRO A 6 14.26 2.22 9.13
CA PRO A 6 13.87 1.18 8.17
C PRO A 6 14.27 1.54 6.73
N ASP A 7 14.60 0.51 5.96
CA ASP A 7 14.77 0.59 4.50
C ASP A 7 13.43 0.43 3.76
N ARG A 8 12.45 -0.25 4.40
CA ARG A 8 11.13 -0.53 3.86
C ARG A 8 10.08 -0.41 4.94
N VAL A 9 8.92 0.14 4.60
CA VAL A 9 7.74 0.21 5.49
C VAL A 9 6.52 -0.28 4.74
N CYS A 10 5.72 -1.15 5.37
CA CYS A 10 4.44 -1.61 4.85
C CYS A 10 3.29 -1.04 5.70
N ILE A 11 2.24 -0.54 5.05
CA ILE A 11 1.05 0.03 5.70
C ILE A 11 -0.20 -0.69 5.18
N GLU A 12 -0.80 -1.56 6.00
CA GLU A 12 -2.01 -2.31 5.63
C GLU A 12 -3.30 -1.76 6.29
N GLY A 13 -3.23 -0.61 6.94
CA GLY A 13 -4.39 0.02 7.58
C GLY A 13 -4.02 1.09 8.60
N GLY A 14 -5.03 1.58 9.30
CA GLY A 14 -4.93 2.65 10.30
C GLY A 14 -5.58 3.96 9.81
N LYS A 15 -6.03 4.78 10.77
CA LYS A 15 -6.71 6.06 10.50
C LYS A 15 -6.17 7.16 11.42
N PRO A 16 -5.87 8.35 10.89
CA PRO A 16 -5.92 8.73 9.47
C PRO A 16 -4.66 8.28 8.70
N ILE A 17 -4.85 7.65 7.53
CA ILE A 17 -3.78 7.02 6.73
C ILE A 17 -2.68 7.99 6.31
N LYS A 18 -3.06 9.24 6.02
CA LYS A 18 -2.15 10.30 5.59
C LYS A 18 -1.19 10.73 6.71
N GLU A 19 -1.63 10.73 7.97
CA GLU A 19 -0.76 11.01 9.11
C GLU A 19 0.22 9.85 9.35
N ILE A 20 -0.25 8.62 9.22
CA ILE A 20 0.62 7.43 9.32
C ILE A 20 1.70 7.50 8.25
N LEU A 21 1.32 7.75 6.99
CA LEU A 21 2.25 7.88 5.86
C LEU A 21 3.29 8.97 6.11
N ASN A 22 2.85 10.18 6.49
CA ASN A 22 3.75 11.29 6.85
C ASN A 22 4.70 10.92 8.00
N LYS A 23 4.19 10.26 9.03
CA LYS A 23 4.98 9.88 10.19
C LYS A 23 6.04 8.87 9.82
N VAL A 24 5.68 7.79 9.13
CA VAL A 24 6.66 6.75 8.75
C VAL A 24 7.68 7.28 7.75
N TRP A 25 7.31 8.21 6.87
CA TRP A 25 8.22 8.84 5.93
C TRP A 25 9.39 9.55 6.63
N GLN A 26 9.16 10.14 7.81
CA GLN A 26 10.22 10.77 8.61
C GLN A 26 11.28 9.77 9.07
N PHE A 27 10.88 8.54 9.38
CA PHE A 27 11.77 7.47 9.84
C PHE A 27 12.35 6.64 8.69
N LEU A 28 11.84 6.76 7.48
CA LEU A 28 12.38 6.04 6.32
C LEU A 28 13.74 6.60 5.92
N LYS A 29 14.71 5.72 5.64
CA LYS A 29 16.01 6.11 5.07
C LYS A 29 15.84 6.77 3.68
N PRO A 30 16.81 7.58 3.22
CA PRO A 30 16.94 7.89 1.80
C PRO A 30 16.95 6.60 0.98
N GLU A 31 16.33 6.62 -0.20
CA GLU A 31 16.11 5.44 -1.07
C GLU A 31 15.28 4.31 -0.43
N GLY A 32 14.74 4.56 0.77
CA GLY A 32 13.79 3.67 1.40
C GLY A 32 12.44 3.71 0.68
N ARG A 33 11.67 2.62 0.76
CA ARG A 33 10.38 2.48 0.06
C ARG A 33 9.24 2.28 1.06
N VAL A 34 8.15 3.03 0.88
CA VAL A 34 6.86 2.73 1.52
C VAL A 34 6.02 1.91 0.54
N VAL A 35 5.33 0.90 1.06
CA VAL A 35 4.27 0.16 0.39
C VAL A 35 3.01 0.30 1.24
N ALA A 36 1.88 0.63 0.62
CA ALA A 36 0.61 0.81 1.32
C ALA A 36 -0.53 0.13 0.55
N ILE A 37 -1.50 -0.40 1.29
CA ILE A 37 -2.67 -1.08 0.73
C ILE A 37 -3.90 -0.17 0.85
N ALA A 38 -4.65 -0.05 -0.24
CA ALA A 38 -5.96 0.57 -0.30
C ALA A 38 -7.02 -0.45 -0.70
N ALA A 39 -8.05 -0.60 0.14
CA ALA A 39 -9.19 -1.48 -0.11
C ALA A 39 -10.40 -0.73 -0.69
N ASN A 40 -10.32 0.59 -0.83
CA ASN A 40 -11.38 1.42 -1.39
C ASN A 40 -10.82 2.69 -2.05
N LEU A 41 -11.67 3.43 -2.78
CA LEU A 41 -11.28 4.63 -3.51
C LEU A 41 -10.77 5.76 -2.60
N GLU A 42 -11.36 5.93 -1.42
CA GLU A 42 -10.95 6.96 -0.46
C GLU A 42 -9.51 6.74 0.01
N SER A 43 -9.19 5.52 0.47
CA SER A 43 -7.83 5.16 0.88
C SER A 43 -6.84 5.22 -0.27
N LEU A 44 -7.23 4.80 -1.48
CA LEU A 44 -6.43 4.92 -2.69
C LEU A 44 -6.05 6.38 -2.96
N TYR A 45 -7.04 7.28 -2.91
CA TYR A 45 -6.85 8.71 -3.11
C TYR A 45 -5.94 9.31 -2.03
N LEU A 46 -6.22 9.07 -0.75
CA LEU A 46 -5.46 9.65 0.36
C LEU A 46 -3.98 9.20 0.37
N ILE A 47 -3.72 7.94 0.02
CA ILE A 47 -2.34 7.43 -0.10
C ILE A 47 -1.65 8.06 -1.32
N SER A 48 -2.33 8.14 -2.47
CA SER A 48 -1.78 8.73 -3.69
C SER A 48 -1.44 10.21 -3.49
N GLU A 49 -2.36 10.97 -2.89
CA GLU A 49 -2.17 12.37 -2.53
C GLU A 49 -1.01 12.53 -1.55
N GLY A 50 -0.95 11.72 -0.49
CA GLY A 50 0.14 11.78 0.48
C GLY A 50 1.51 11.45 -0.13
N LEU A 51 1.61 10.47 -1.02
CA LEU A 51 2.86 10.18 -1.74
C LEU A 51 3.28 11.35 -2.64
N ALA A 52 2.32 12.02 -3.30
CA ALA A 52 2.59 13.19 -4.12
C ALA A 52 3.07 14.38 -3.28
N GLU A 53 2.42 14.67 -2.15
CA GLU A 53 2.82 15.72 -1.20
C GLU A 53 4.22 15.49 -0.62
N LEU A 54 4.56 14.22 -0.34
CA LEU A 54 5.88 13.80 0.11
C LEU A 54 6.94 13.79 -1.00
N GLN A 55 6.54 14.13 -2.23
CA GLN A 55 7.39 14.11 -3.42
C GLN A 55 8.08 12.76 -3.61
N ALA A 56 7.35 11.67 -3.32
CA ALA A 56 7.85 10.32 -3.49
C ALA A 56 8.26 10.08 -4.94
N ARG A 57 9.38 9.37 -5.12
CA ARG A 57 9.90 8.97 -6.43
C ARG A 57 9.49 7.54 -6.74
N ASN A 58 9.61 7.15 -8.00
CA ASN A 58 9.35 5.78 -8.46
C ASN A 58 7.99 5.24 -7.95
N ILE A 59 6.96 6.08 -8.06
CA ILE A 59 5.61 5.75 -7.60
C ILE A 59 5.03 4.65 -8.50
N GLU A 60 4.53 3.60 -7.87
CA GLU A 60 3.87 2.48 -8.54
C GLU A 60 2.50 2.26 -7.91
N VAL A 61 1.49 2.00 -8.74
CA VAL A 61 0.14 1.63 -8.31
C VAL A 61 -0.25 0.38 -9.06
N VAL A 62 -0.56 -0.69 -8.31
CA VAL A 62 -0.95 -1.99 -8.86
C VAL A 62 -2.28 -2.40 -8.25
N GLN A 63 -3.22 -2.79 -9.10
CA GLN A 63 -4.43 -3.49 -8.64
C GLN A 63 -4.14 -4.99 -8.59
N ALA A 64 -4.34 -5.60 -7.43
CA ALA A 64 -4.33 -7.05 -7.28
C ALA A 64 -5.78 -7.57 -7.26
N ALA A 65 -6.12 -8.38 -8.25
CA ALA A 65 -7.38 -9.11 -8.33
C ALA A 65 -7.12 -10.59 -8.12
N VAL A 66 -7.84 -11.19 -7.16
CA VAL A 66 -7.69 -12.61 -6.81
C VAL A 66 -9.03 -13.29 -7.00
N ASN A 67 -9.01 -14.48 -7.61
CA ASN A 67 -10.17 -15.36 -7.63
C ASN A 67 -9.94 -16.52 -6.67
N ARG A 68 -10.90 -16.78 -5.78
CA ARG A 68 -10.90 -17.91 -4.86
C ARG A 68 -11.66 -19.07 -5.50
N LEU A 69 -11.09 -20.27 -5.45
CA LEU A 69 -11.84 -21.48 -5.80
C LEU A 69 -12.89 -21.75 -4.73
N GLU A 70 -14.16 -21.81 -5.12
CA GLU A 70 -15.29 -22.16 -4.27
C GLU A 70 -15.95 -23.43 -4.79
N THR A 71 -16.42 -24.27 -3.86
CA THR A 71 -17.28 -25.41 -4.19
C THR A 71 -18.73 -25.01 -3.97
N ARG A 72 -19.54 -25.06 -5.04
CA ARG A 72 -20.98 -24.80 -5.00
C ARG A 72 -21.73 -26.06 -5.43
N GLY A 73 -22.18 -26.84 -4.44
CA GLY A 73 -22.74 -28.17 -4.67
C GLY A 73 -21.68 -29.12 -5.24
N ILE A 74 -21.94 -29.66 -6.43
CA ILE A 74 -21.02 -30.55 -7.15
C ILE A 74 -20.05 -29.81 -8.08
N HIS A 75 -20.16 -28.49 -8.19
CA HIS A 75 -19.35 -27.68 -9.10
C HIS A 75 -18.24 -26.93 -8.37
N GLN A 76 -17.13 -26.73 -9.07
CA GLN A 76 -16.06 -25.82 -8.66
C GLN A 76 -16.13 -24.55 -9.50
N THR A 77 -16.12 -23.40 -8.85
CA THR A 77 -16.21 -22.09 -9.50
C THR A 77 -15.15 -21.15 -8.94
N PHE A 78 -14.54 -20.33 -9.79
CA PHE A 78 -13.69 -19.23 -9.35
C PHE A 78 -14.58 -18.02 -8.99
N ALA A 79 -14.63 -17.66 -7.71
CA ALA A 79 -15.32 -16.48 -7.22
C ALA A 79 -14.31 -15.32 -7.05
N ALA A 80 -14.63 -14.16 -7.61
CA ALA A 80 -13.81 -12.97 -7.46
C ALA A 80 -13.82 -12.48 -6.00
N VAL A 81 -12.65 -12.11 -5.49
CA VAL A 81 -12.48 -11.41 -4.21
C VAL A 81 -12.39 -9.91 -4.49
N ASP A 82 -12.85 -9.09 -3.55
CA ASP A 82 -12.74 -7.63 -3.64
C ASP A 82 -11.29 -7.23 -3.96
N PRO A 83 -11.08 -6.39 -5.00
CA PRO A 83 -9.74 -6.01 -5.42
C PRO A 83 -9.09 -5.11 -4.36
N ILE A 84 -7.78 -5.25 -4.21
CA ILE A 84 -6.96 -4.33 -3.43
C ILE A 84 -6.01 -3.57 -4.34
N PHE A 85 -5.69 -2.34 -3.98
CA PHE A 85 -4.66 -1.53 -4.62
C PHE A 85 -3.44 -1.50 -3.72
N ILE A 86 -2.28 -1.73 -4.32
CA ILE A 86 -0.98 -1.65 -3.68
C ILE A 86 -0.29 -0.43 -4.28
N LEU A 87 0.05 0.53 -3.43
CA LEU A 87 0.76 1.74 -3.80
C LEU A 87 2.16 1.70 -3.20
N SER A 88 3.17 2.12 -3.95
CA SER A 88 4.51 2.28 -3.41
C SER A 88 5.18 3.56 -3.88
N GLY A 89 6.17 4.01 -3.12
CA GLY A 89 6.98 5.17 -3.46
C GLY A 89 8.27 5.21 -2.65
N GLU A 90 9.30 5.80 -3.24
CA GLU A 90 10.65 5.89 -2.68
C GLU A 90 10.96 7.29 -2.18
N LYS A 91 11.64 7.34 -1.03
CA LYS A 91 12.17 8.57 -0.47
C LYS A 91 13.46 8.96 -1.18
N PHE A 92 13.60 10.26 -1.44
CA PHE A 92 14.78 10.84 -2.07
C PHE A 92 16.01 10.79 -1.16
#